data_AF-A0A940SS63-F1
#
_entry.id   AF-A0A940SS63-F1
#
_cell.length_a   1.000
_cell.length_b   1.000
_cell.length_c   1.000
_cell.angle_alpha   90.00
_cell.angle_beta   90.00
_cell.angle_gamma   90.00
#
_symmetry.space_group_name_H-M   'P 1'
#
loop_
_entity.id
_entity.type
_entity.pdbx_description
1 polymer ?
#
loop_
_entity_poly.entity_id
_entity_poly.type
_entity_poly.pdbx_seq_one_letter_code
_entity_poly.pdbx_strand_id
1 'polypeptide(L)' 'LAACVRDKQTYRRSAFREVKPAWMPIFEPDAATLGVIGDAILKINQASEGFLGTRNIKSLTGLESDAE' A
#
# COMPACT_ATOMS: atom_id res chain seq x y z
N LEU A 1 -5.01 -19.14 2.36
CA LEU A 1 -4.35 -20.19 1.56
C LEU A 1 -2.83 -19.98 1.66
N ALA A 2 -2.02 -21.02 1.87
CA ALA A 2 -0.55 -20.86 1.88
C ALA A 2 -0.05 -20.33 0.52
N ALA A 3 0.96 -19.46 0.52
CA ALA A 3 1.44 -18.78 -0.69
C ALA A 3 1.82 -19.75 -1.83
N CYS A 4 2.47 -20.88 -1.51
CA CYS A 4 2.82 -21.92 -2.50
C CYS A 4 1.61 -22.51 -3.23
N VAL A 5 0.45 -22.60 -2.56
CA VAL A 5 -0.77 -23.16 -3.14
C VAL A 5 -1.50 -22.11 -3.97
N ARG A 6 -1.53 -20.84 -3.52
CA ARG A 6 -2.07 -19.70 -4.28
C ARG A 6 -1.33 -19.55 -5.62
N ASP A 7 0.00 -19.63 -5.56
CA ASP A 7 0.87 -19.29 -6.69
C ASP A 7 1.27 -20.50 -7.54
N LYS A 8 0.79 -21.71 -7.18
CA LYS A 8 1.10 -22.99 -7.85
C LYS A 8 2.61 -23.25 -8.03
N GLN A 9 3.42 -22.80 -7.07
CA GLN A 9 4.89 -22.86 -7.14
C GLN A 9 5.49 -23.32 -5.81
N THR A 10 6.57 -24.10 -5.86
CA THR A 10 7.34 -24.49 -4.67
C THR A 10 8.29 -23.36 -4.26
N TYR A 11 8.16 -22.84 -3.04
CA TYR A 11 9.07 -21.84 -2.48
C TYR A 11 10.18 -22.51 -1.67
N ARG A 12 11.44 -22.15 -1.93
CA ARG A 12 12.56 -22.49 -1.05
C ARG A 12 12.57 -21.55 0.14
N ARG A 13 13.09 -21.99 1.30
CA ARG A 13 13.25 -21.12 2.48
C ARG A 13 14.09 -19.87 2.19
N SER A 14 15.04 -19.97 1.26
CA SER A 14 15.84 -18.83 0.80
C SER A 14 15.00 -17.71 0.15
N ALA A 15 13.81 -18.02 -0.38
CA ALA A 15 12.93 -17.00 -0.97
C ALA A 15 12.46 -15.96 0.06
N PHE A 16 12.36 -16.33 1.35
CA PHE A 16 11.98 -15.40 2.40
C PHE A 16 13.05 -14.33 2.67
N ARG A 17 14.31 -14.58 2.30
CA ARG A 17 15.41 -13.62 2.48
C ARG A 17 15.21 -12.36 1.64
N GLU A 18 14.54 -12.48 0.50
CA GLU A 18 14.35 -11.38 -0.45
C GLU A 18 13.05 -10.62 -0.22
N VAL A 19 12.26 -11.02 0.79
CA VAL A 19 10.99 -10.37 1.10
C VAL A 19 11.26 -8.95 1.58
N LYS A 20 10.67 -7.98 0.87
CA LYS A 20 10.62 -6.58 1.28
C LYS A 20 9.29 -6.34 1.98
N PRO A 21 9.29 -5.96 3.27
CA PRO A 21 8.05 -5.63 3.96
C PRO A 21 7.40 -4.42 3.28
N ALA A 22 6.09 -4.47 3.13
CA ALA A 22 5.27 -3.36 2.64
C ALA A 22 4.30 -2.95 3.75
N TRP A 23 3.97 -1.66 3.80
CA TRP A 23 2.95 -1.17 4.70
C TRP A 23 1.57 -1.59 4.20
N MET A 24 0.73 -2.15 5.07
CA MET A 24 -0.67 -2.45 4.78
C MET A 24 -1.53 -2.16 6.01
N PRO A 25 -2.77 -1.67 5.82
CA PRO A 25 -3.73 -1.53 6.91
C PRO A 25 -3.98 -2.88 7.60
N ILE A 26 -4.00 -2.88 8.93
CA ILE A 26 -4.36 -4.06 9.72
C ILE A 26 -5.85 -4.42 9.53
N PHE A 27 -6.68 -3.39 9.32
CA PHE A 27 -8.11 -3.51 9.04
C PHE A 27 -8.44 -2.81 7.73
N GLU A 28 -9.50 -3.26 7.07
CA GLU A 28 -10.05 -2.57 5.91
C GLU A 28 -10.49 -1.16 6.34
N PRO A 29 -9.97 -0.10 5.69
CA PRO A 29 -10.30 1.27 6.06
C PRO A 29 -11.76 1.56 5.69
N ASP A 30 -12.48 2.17 6.64
CA ASP A 30 -13.82 2.67 6.37
C ASP A 30 -13.78 4.03 5.64
N ALA A 31 -14.96 4.52 5.24
CA ALA A 31 -15.08 5.79 4.53
C ALA A 31 -14.53 6.99 5.34
N ALA A 32 -14.66 6.96 6.66
CA ALA A 32 -14.13 8.02 7.52
C ALA A 32 -12.59 8.04 7.48
N THR A 33 -11.95 6.87 7.60
CA THR A 33 -10.50 6.71 7.51
C THR A 33 -9.97 7.16 6.16
N LEU A 34 -10.62 6.76 5.06
CA LEU A 34 -10.27 7.20 3.70
C LEU A 34 -10.38 8.73 3.55
N GLY A 35 -11.41 9.34 4.15
CA GLY A 35 -11.59 10.79 4.17
C GLY A 35 -10.43 11.52 4.86
N VAL A 36 -9.99 11.06 6.03
CA VAL A 36 -8.85 11.65 6.75
C VAL A 36 -7.55 11.51 5.96
N ILE A 37 -7.32 10.35 5.33
CA ILE A 37 -6.13 10.12 4.50
C ILE A 37 -6.16 11.04 3.26
N GLY A 38 -7.32 11.19 2.61
CA GLY A 38 -7.49 12.11 1.49
C GLY A 38 -7.17 13.56 1.85
N ASP A 39 -7.64 14.04 3.01
CA ASP A 39 -7.33 15.38 3.53
C ASP A 39 -5.82 15.55 3.80
N ALA A 40 -5.18 14.54 4.39
CA ALA A 40 -3.73 14.57 4.61
C ALA A 40 -2.94 14.63 3.28
N ILE A 41 -3.34 13.84 2.28
CA ILE A 41 -2.73 13.85 0.95
C ILE A 41 -2.84 15.24 0.31
N LEU A 42 -4.04 15.82 0.34
CA LEU A 42 -4.29 17.14 -0.22
C LEU A 42 -3.40 18.21 0.43
N LYS A 43 -3.32 18.22 1.76
CA LYS A 43 -2.50 19.19 2.52
C LYS A 43 -1.02 19.10 2.19
N ILE A 44 -0.49 17.89 2.06
CA ILE A 44 0.92 17.69 1.70
C ILE A 44 1.18 18.17 0.27
N ASN A 45 0.28 17.86 -0.68
CA ASN A 45 0.40 18.30 -2.05
C ASN A 45 0.25 19.82 -2.21
N GLN A 46 -0.50 20.49 -1.33
CA GLN A 46 -0.54 21.96 -1.26
C GLN A 46 0.78 22.56 -0.79
N ALA A 47 1.51 21.88 0.10
CA ALA A 47 2.82 22.33 0.58
C ALA A 47 3.96 22.02 -0.42
N SER A 48 3.83 20.92 -1.16
CA SER A 48 4.77 20.49 -2.21
C SER A 48 4.00 19.82 -3.35
N GLU A 49 3.84 20.54 -4.46
CA GLU A 49 3.06 20.08 -5.59
C GLU A 49 3.55 18.72 -6.12
N GLY A 50 2.63 17.77 -6.27
CA GLY A 50 2.90 16.44 -6.82
C GLY A 50 3.75 15.52 -5.93
N PHE A 51 3.95 15.85 -4.65
CA PHE A 51 4.75 15.04 -3.73
C PHE A 51 4.11 13.66 -3.47
N LEU A 52 2.81 13.61 -3.17
CA LEU A 52 2.03 12.37 -3.03
C LEU A 52 1.21 12.09 -4.29
N GLY A 53 1.34 10.88 -4.80
CA GLY A 53 0.59 10.40 -5.97
C GLY A 53 0.64 8.89 -6.12
N THR A 54 0.25 8.40 -7.30
CA THR A 54 0.11 6.96 -7.60
C THR A 54 1.38 6.14 -7.34
N ARG A 55 2.56 6.77 -7.41
CA ARG A 55 3.86 6.12 -7.22
C ARG A 55 4.22 5.81 -5.78
N ASN A 56 3.73 6.58 -4.80
CA ASN A 56 4.17 6.48 -3.41
C ASN A 56 3.04 6.28 -2.39
N ILE A 57 1.79 6.62 -2.71
CA ILE A 57 0.64 6.44 -1.80
C ILE A 57 0.58 4.98 -1.31
N LYS A 58 0.60 4.01 -2.21
CA LYS A 58 0.58 2.58 -1.84
C LYS A 58 1.75 2.18 -0.94
N SER A 59 2.94 2.72 -1.17
CA SER A 59 4.10 2.42 -0.33
C SER A 59 4.02 3.03 1.08
N LEU A 60 3.32 4.15 1.22
CA LEU A 60 3.21 4.92 2.46
C LEU A 60 2.00 4.51 3.30
N THR A 61 0.87 4.22 2.65
CA THR A 61 -0.42 3.96 3.32
C THR A 61 -0.91 2.53 3.12
N GLY A 62 -0.34 1.79 2.16
CA GLY A 62 -0.82 0.47 1.77
C GLY A 62 -2.13 0.50 0.98
N LEU A 63 -2.68 1.68 0.72
CA LEU A 63 -3.92 1.87 -0.03
C LEU A 63 -3.61 1.98 -1.53
N GLU A 64 -4.47 1.36 -2.33
CA GLU A 64 -4.45 1.58 -3.77
C GLU A 64 -5.06 2.96 -4.07
N SER A 65 -4.53 3.62 -5.09
CA SER A 65 -5.07 4.89 -5.59
C SER A 65 -6.08 4.55 -6.68
N ASP A 66 -7.36 4.86 -6.48
CA ASP A 66 -8.43 4.71 -7.49
C ASP A 66 -8.36 5.79 -8.60
N ALA A 67 -7.15 6.05 -9.10
CA ALA A 67 -6.94 6.94 -10.24
C ALA A 67 -6.20 6.18 -11.34
N GLU A 68 -6.99 5.51 -12.19
CA GLU A 68 -6.64 5.27 -13.59
C GLU A 68 -6.88 6.53 -14.41
#